data_AF-A0A959V8D0-F1
#
_entry.id   AF-A0A959V8D0-F1
#
_cell.length_a   1.000
_cell.length_b   1.000
_cell.length_c   1.000
_cell.angle_alpha   90.00
_cell.angle_beta   90.00
_cell.angle_gamma   90.00
#
_symmetry.space_group_name_H-M   'P 1'
#
loop_
_entity.id
_entity.type
_entity.pdbx_description
1 polymer ?
#
loop_
_entity_poly.entity_id
_entity_poly.type
_entity_poly.pdbx_seq_one_letter_code
_entity_poly.pdbx_strand_id
1 'polypeptide(L)'
;MKQLLPLLTATLLLGACGGNERPATTPEPEPAAVNVYSHRHYDTDKALFERFTQETGIPVNLVMADDDEVLARLEQEGASSPCDLLITSDAGRLGLAAERGLLQPSGDAGLDALVPAHLRDGQGRWYALTMRARVV
;
A
#
# COMPACT_ATOMS: atom_id res chain seq x y z
N MET A 1 -52.62 31.14 45.17
CA MET A 1 -51.35 30.39 45.08
C MET A 1 -50.78 30.66 43.69
N LYS A 2 -49.83 31.61 43.57
CA LYS A 2 -48.40 31.37 43.23
C LYS A 2 -48.25 30.87 41.77
N GLN A 3 -47.57 31.51 40.80
CA GLN A 3 -46.66 32.66 40.67
C GLN A 3 -46.68 33.04 39.16
N LEU A 4 -46.83 34.31 38.77
CA LEU A 4 -45.81 35.27 38.27
C LEU A 4 -45.13 34.99 36.90
N LEU A 5 -45.58 35.74 35.88
CA LEU A 5 -44.86 36.62 34.92
C LEU A 5 -43.54 36.15 34.26
N PRO A 6 -43.44 36.09 32.91
CA PRO A 6 -42.16 36.11 32.22
C PRO A 6 -41.77 37.52 31.80
N LEU A 7 -40.58 37.94 32.26
CA LEU A 7 -39.88 39.17 31.90
C LEU A 7 -39.35 39.10 30.46
N LEU A 8 -39.53 40.21 29.74
CA LEU A 8 -38.79 40.62 28.56
C LEU A 8 -37.32 40.86 28.94
N THR A 9 -36.36 40.15 28.34
CA THR A 9 -34.97 40.63 28.30
C THR A 9 -34.25 40.17 27.03
N ALA A 10 -33.90 41.14 26.20
CA ALA A 10 -33.17 40.99 24.95
C ALA A 10 -31.74 40.48 25.19
N THR A 11 -31.36 39.40 24.52
CA THR A 11 -30.00 38.87 24.52
C THR A 11 -29.19 39.55 23.43
N LEU A 12 -28.21 40.35 23.86
CA LEU A 12 -27.24 41.07 23.04
C LEU A 12 -26.19 40.07 22.51
N LEU A 13 -26.09 39.91 21.19
CA LEU A 13 -25.03 39.17 20.51
C LEU A 13 -23.78 40.07 20.40
N LEU A 14 -22.69 39.71 21.07
CA LEU A 14 -21.34 40.18 20.70
C LEU A 14 -20.56 39.02 20.12
N GLY A 15 -20.30 39.10 18.81
CA GLY A 15 -19.35 38.28 18.11
C GLY A 15 -17.91 38.72 18.42
N ALA A 16 -17.05 37.74 18.70
CA ALA A 16 -15.61 37.89 18.76
C ALA A 16 -14.98 36.88 17.80
N CYS A 17 -14.88 37.25 16.53
CA CYS A 17 -14.04 36.56 15.56
C CYS A 17 -12.58 36.99 15.78
N GLY A 18 -11.87 36.29 16.65
CA GLY A 18 -10.41 36.38 16.73
C GLY A 18 -9.79 35.62 15.56
N GLY A 19 -9.61 36.30 14.43
CA GLY A 19 -8.93 35.77 13.24
C GLY A 19 -7.45 35.60 13.51
N ASN A 20 -7.05 34.37 13.84
CA ASN A 20 -5.65 33.97 13.88
C ASN A 20 -5.36 33.21 12.57
N GLU A 21 -5.08 33.97 11.51
CA GLU A 21 -4.71 33.45 10.20
C GLU A 21 -3.32 32.80 10.30
N ARG A 22 -3.28 31.50 10.61
CA ARG A 22 -2.08 30.71 10.40
C ARG A 22 -1.87 30.60 8.89
N PRO A 23 -0.64 30.79 8.36
CA PRO A 23 -0.37 30.49 6.97
C PRO A 23 -0.81 29.05 6.70
N ALA A 24 -1.69 28.87 5.73
CA ALA A 24 -1.98 27.56 5.20
C ALA A 24 -0.72 27.08 4.50
N THR A 25 0.15 26.38 5.23
CA THR A 25 1.16 25.52 4.62
C THR A 25 0.36 24.49 3.84
N THR A 26 0.27 24.67 2.52
CA THR A 26 -0.12 23.60 1.61
C THR A 26 0.83 22.45 1.92
N PRO A 27 0.37 21.31 2.46
CA PRO A 27 1.25 20.16 2.62
C PRO A 27 1.76 19.83 1.21
N GLU A 28 3.07 19.95 1.01
CA GLU A 28 3.69 19.35 -0.16
C GLU A 28 3.27 17.88 -0.17
N PRO A 29 2.88 17.32 -1.32
CA PRO A 29 2.51 15.92 -1.38
C PRO A 29 3.74 15.10 -1.00
N GLU A 30 3.74 14.60 0.24
CA GLU A 30 4.69 13.58 0.68
C GLU A 30 4.64 12.46 -0.37
N PRO A 31 5.77 12.01 -0.90
CA PRO A 31 5.79 10.97 -1.91
C PRO A 31 5.06 9.75 -1.35
N ALA A 32 4.01 9.31 -2.04
CA ALA A 32 3.26 8.13 -1.64
C ALA A 32 4.24 6.94 -1.61
N ALA A 33 4.40 6.34 -0.43
CA ALA A 33 5.26 5.19 -0.25
C ALA A 33 4.70 3.96 -0.97
N VAL A 34 5.58 3.08 -1.44
CA VAL A 34 5.20 1.76 -1.96
C VAL A 34 5.30 0.74 -0.84
N ASN A 35 4.22 0.04 -0.56
CA ASN A 35 4.15 -0.98 0.48
C ASN A 35 4.37 -2.36 -0.14
N VAL A 36 5.46 -3.01 0.28
CA VAL A 36 5.89 -4.30 -0.25
C VAL A 36 5.71 -5.36 0.82
N TYR A 37 4.93 -6.40 0.53
CA TYR A 37 4.79 -7.56 1.40
C TYR A 37 5.69 -8.66 0.86
N SER A 38 6.60 -9.16 1.70
CA SER A 38 7.65 -10.06 1.24
C SER A 38 7.93 -11.20 2.21
N HIS A 39 8.03 -12.42 1.68
CA HIS A 39 8.66 -13.56 2.38
C HIS A 39 10.19 -13.61 2.16
N ARG A 40 10.71 -12.83 1.22
CA ARG A 40 12.13 -12.86 0.88
C ARG A 40 12.96 -12.05 1.88
N HIS A 41 13.93 -12.71 2.51
CA HIS A 41 14.90 -12.11 3.42
C HIS A 41 16.30 -12.14 2.81
N TYR A 42 16.58 -11.26 1.84
CA TYR A 42 17.90 -11.14 1.22
C TYR A 42 18.43 -9.71 1.32
N ASP A 43 19.70 -9.57 1.68
CA ASP A 43 20.39 -8.26 1.69
C ASP A 43 20.37 -7.58 0.31
N THR A 44 20.35 -8.38 -0.75
CA THR A 44 20.25 -7.89 -2.13
C THR A 44 18.91 -7.19 -2.40
N ASP A 45 17.81 -7.68 -1.82
CA ASP A 45 16.49 -7.08 -2.00
C ASP A 45 16.43 -5.72 -1.26
N LYS A 46 17.05 -5.63 -0.08
CA LYS A 46 17.19 -4.36 0.64
C LYS A 46 17.99 -3.33 -0.17
N ALA A 47 19.14 -3.72 -0.71
CA ALA A 47 19.95 -2.84 -1.56
C ALA A 47 19.21 -2.40 -2.83
N LEU A 48 18.36 -3.27 -3.40
CA LEU A 48 17.49 -2.93 -4.53
C LEU A 48 16.47 -1.84 -4.14
N PHE A 49 15.78 -1.99 -3.01
CA PHE A 49 14.79 -0.99 -2.56
C PHE A 49 15.44 0.35 -2.18
N GLU A 50 16.64 0.32 -1.59
CA GLU A 50 17.42 1.53 -1.31
C GLU A 50 17.77 2.27 -2.59
N ARG A 51 18.25 1.57 -3.63
CA ARG A 51 18.55 2.16 -4.95
C ARG A 51 17.30 2.71 -5.62
N PHE A 52 16.20 1.95 -5.61
CA PHE A 52 14.91 2.43 -6.12
C PHE A 52 14.48 3.73 -5.43
N THR A 53 14.60 3.80 -4.11
CA THR A 53 14.26 5.00 -3.33
C THR A 53 15.18 6.17 -3.70
N GLN A 54 16.48 5.93 -3.87
CA GLN A 54 17.45 6.97 -4.26
C GLN A 54 17.19 7.52 -5.67
N GLU A 55 16.81 6.67 -6.62
CA GLU A 55 16.57 7.06 -8.01
C GLU A 55 15.22 7.75 -8.22
N THR A 56 14.19 7.31 -7.49
CA THR A 56 12.80 7.78 -7.71
C THR A 56 12.32 8.78 -6.66
N GLY A 57 12.97 8.83 -5.49
CA GLY A 57 12.47 9.55 -4.32
C GLY A 57 11.29 8.88 -3.61
N ILE A 58 10.86 7.69 -4.05
CA ILE A 58 9.69 6.99 -3.51
C ILE A 58 10.15 6.04 -2.39
N PRO A 59 9.71 6.25 -1.14
CA PRO A 59 10.06 5.36 -0.04
C PRO A 59 9.40 3.99 -0.18
N VAL A 60 10.10 2.93 0.24
CA VAL A 60 9.59 1.56 0.27
C VAL A 60 9.32 1.14 1.71
N ASN A 61 8.06 0.81 2.00
CA ASN A 61 7.64 0.23 3.27
C ASN A 61 7.60 -1.30 3.15
N LEU A 62 8.62 -1.97 3.70
CA LEU A 62 8.71 -3.42 3.63
C LEU A 62 8.06 -4.09 4.85
N VAL A 63 7.06 -4.93 4.60
CA VAL A 63 6.47 -5.83 5.60
C VAL A 63 6.96 -7.23 5.30
N MET A 64 7.67 -7.84 6.25
CA MET A 64 8.17 -9.20 6.11
C MET A 64 7.41 -10.16 7.01
N ALA A 65 7.02 -11.30 6.46
CA ALA A 65 6.38 -12.40 7.18
C ALA A 65 6.54 -13.72 6.38
N ASP A 66 6.17 -14.85 6.96
CA ASP A 66 6.20 -16.12 6.24
C ASP A 66 5.16 -16.16 5.11
N ASP A 67 5.37 -16.99 4.07
CA ASP A 67 4.49 -17.03 2.89
C ASP A 67 3.00 -17.20 3.24
N ASP A 68 2.69 -18.12 4.16
CA ASP A 68 1.30 -18.35 4.60
C ASP A 68 0.73 -17.19 5.41
N GLU A 69 1.57 -16.50 6.19
CA GLU A 69 1.18 -15.33 6.97
C GLU A 69 0.91 -14.12 6.07
N VAL A 70 1.76 -13.90 5.06
CA VAL A 70 1.57 -12.83 4.07
C VAL A 70 0.25 -13.02 3.31
N LEU A 71 -0.03 -14.24 2.83
CA LEU A 71 -1.28 -14.51 2.12
C LEU A 71 -2.50 -14.39 3.02
N ALA A 72 -2.45 -14.95 4.23
CA ALA A 72 -3.55 -14.82 5.19
C ALA A 72 -3.82 -13.35 5.54
N ARG A 73 -2.77 -12.55 5.69
CA ARG A 73 -2.89 -11.11 5.93
C ARG A 73 -3.55 -10.39 4.75
N LEU A 74 -3.10 -10.65 3.52
CA LEU A 74 -3.70 -10.06 2.31
C LEU A 74 -5.19 -10.42 2.19
N GLU A 75 -5.57 -11.65 2.50
CA GLU A 75 -6.98 -12.07 2.54
C GLU A 75 -7.79 -11.34 3.60
N GLN A 76 -7.22 -11.19 4.81
CA GLN A 76 -7.89 -10.50 5.92
C GLN A 76 -8.06 -9.01 5.64
N GLU A 77 -7.06 -8.36 5.06
CA GLU A 77 -7.11 -6.95 4.72
C GLU A 77 -8.00 -6.68 3.49
N GLY A 78 -8.03 -7.61 2.54
CA GLY A 78 -8.86 -7.56 1.34
C GLY A 78 -8.65 -6.28 0.53
N ALA A 79 -9.75 -5.66 0.09
CA ALA A 79 -9.72 -4.41 -0.67
C ALA A 79 -9.15 -3.20 0.10
N SER A 80 -9.00 -3.32 1.42
CA SER A 80 -8.42 -2.28 2.27
C SER A 80 -6.93 -2.52 2.55
N SER A 81 -6.32 -3.55 1.94
CA SER A 81 -4.90 -3.81 2.12
C SER A 81 -4.08 -2.61 1.64
N PRO A 82 -3.12 -2.13 2.45
CA PRO A 82 -2.18 -1.14 1.98
C PRO A 82 -1.12 -1.76 1.06
N CYS A 83 -1.11 -3.07 0.83
CA CYS A 83 -0.10 -3.75 0.02
C CYS A 83 -0.19 -3.37 -1.46
N ASP A 84 0.89 -2.82 -2.00
CA ASP A 84 1.03 -2.49 -3.41
C ASP A 84 1.72 -3.61 -4.20
N LEU A 85 2.65 -4.34 -3.56
CA LEU A 85 3.45 -5.37 -4.21
C LEU A 85 3.67 -6.58 -3.31
N LEU A 86 3.33 -7.77 -3.82
CA LEU A 86 3.68 -9.05 -3.20
C LEU A 86 4.97 -9.61 -3.81
N ILE A 87 5.93 -9.97 -2.97
CA ILE A 87 7.16 -10.67 -3.36
C ILE A 87 7.29 -11.98 -2.57
N THR A 88 7.35 -13.11 -3.26
CA THR A 88 7.58 -14.43 -2.64
C THR A 88 8.72 -15.16 -3.34
N SER A 89 9.23 -16.21 -2.69
CA SER A 89 10.32 -17.04 -3.19
C SER A 89 9.85 -18.14 -4.17
N ASP A 90 8.55 -18.40 -4.25
CA ASP A 90 8.00 -19.57 -4.95
C ASP A 90 6.85 -19.20 -5.91
N ALA A 91 6.91 -19.74 -7.12
CA ALA A 91 5.89 -19.49 -8.15
C ALA A 91 4.55 -20.18 -7.83
N GLY A 92 4.55 -21.29 -7.09
CA GLY A 92 3.33 -21.94 -6.61
C GLY A 92 2.56 -21.04 -5.64
N ARG A 93 3.26 -20.29 -4.78
CA ARG A 93 2.64 -19.29 -3.90
C ARG A 93 2.01 -18.13 -4.69
N LEU A 94 2.66 -17.65 -5.75
CA LEU A 94 2.08 -16.66 -6.66
C LEU A 94 0.83 -17.20 -7.37
N GLY A 95 0.88 -18.44 -7.84
CA GLY A 95 -0.27 -19.12 -8.45
C GLY A 95 -1.46 -19.19 -7.49
N LEU A 96 -1.21 -19.61 -6.24
CA LEU A 96 -2.23 -19.69 -5.20
C LEU A 96 -2.82 -18.31 -4.87
N ALA A 97 -1.99 -17.27 -4.74
CA ALA A 97 -2.46 -15.90 -4.52
C ALA A 97 -3.38 -15.43 -5.66
N ALA A 98 -3.02 -15.77 -6.89
CA ALA A 98 -3.81 -15.44 -8.07
C ALA A 98 -5.15 -16.19 -8.10
N GLU A 99 -5.17 -17.48 -7.77
CA GLU A 99 -6.39 -18.30 -7.64
C GLU A 99 -7.35 -17.75 -6.58
N ARG A 100 -6.81 -17.22 -5.49
CA ARG A 100 -7.58 -16.60 -4.39
C ARG A 100 -8.02 -15.15 -4.69
N GLY A 101 -7.69 -14.61 -5.86
CA GLY A 101 -8.10 -13.26 -6.26
C GLY A 101 -7.37 -12.15 -5.52
N LEU A 102 -6.18 -12.43 -4.96
CA LEU A 102 -5.37 -11.45 -4.23
C LEU A 102 -4.48 -10.60 -5.13
N LEU A 103 -4.38 -10.96 -6.42
CA LEU A 103 -3.54 -10.28 -7.39
C LEU A 103 -4.39 -9.70 -8.52
N GLN A 104 -3.96 -8.56 -9.04
CA GLN A 104 -4.54 -7.91 -10.20
C GLN A 104 -3.56 -7.91 -11.38
N PRO A 105 -4.03 -7.88 -12.64
CA PRO A 105 -3.15 -7.71 -13.79
C PRO A 105 -2.36 -6.40 -13.68
N SER A 106 -1.07 -6.41 -14.01
CA SER A 106 -0.26 -5.19 -14.00
C SER A 106 -0.67 -4.18 -15.09
N GLY A 107 -1.22 -4.68 -16.21
CA GLY A 107 -1.53 -3.86 -17.38
C GLY A 107 -0.31 -3.32 -18.13
N ASP A 108 0.91 -3.72 -17.73
CA ASP A 108 2.16 -3.24 -18.31
C ASP A 108 2.64 -4.17 -19.43
N ALA A 109 2.43 -3.73 -20.67
CA ALA A 109 2.88 -4.45 -21.87
C ALA A 109 4.42 -4.59 -21.92
N GLY A 110 5.16 -3.71 -21.25
CA GLY A 110 6.61 -3.81 -21.10
C GLY A 110 7.01 -5.04 -20.29
N LEU A 111 6.32 -5.33 -19.19
CA LEU A 111 6.57 -6.54 -18.39
C LEU A 111 6.26 -7.82 -19.19
N ASP A 112 5.16 -7.81 -19.94
CA ASP A 112 4.77 -8.92 -20.80
C ASP A 112 5.79 -9.25 -21.90
N ALA A 113 6.51 -8.22 -22.39
CA ALA A 113 7.56 -8.36 -23.38
C ALA A 113 8.91 -8.76 -22.75
N LEU A 114 9.22 -8.26 -21.56
CA LEU A 114 10.49 -8.51 -20.87
C LEU A 114 10.54 -9.91 -20.23
N VAL A 115 9.41 -10.42 -19.73
CA VAL A 115 9.37 -11.69 -18.99
C VAL A 115 8.81 -12.80 -19.89
N PRO A 116 9.59 -13.87 -20.16
CA PRO A 116 9.14 -14.99 -20.97
C PRO A 116 7.81 -15.58 -20.49
N ALA A 117 6.94 -16.01 -21.42
CA ALA A 117 5.59 -16.47 -21.09
C ALA A 117 5.53 -17.64 -20.09
N HIS A 118 6.56 -18.47 -20.02
CA HIS A 118 6.65 -19.59 -19.06
C HIS A 118 7.13 -19.18 -17.66
N LEU A 119 7.44 -17.90 -17.46
CA LEU A 119 7.92 -17.30 -16.21
C LEU A 119 6.98 -16.20 -15.69
N ARG A 120 5.73 -16.17 -16.17
CA ARG A 120 4.70 -15.23 -15.73
C ARG A 120 3.33 -15.87 -15.80
N ASP A 121 2.36 -15.24 -15.15
CA ASP A 121 0.97 -15.59 -15.28
C ASP A 121 0.42 -15.26 -16.67
N GLY A 122 -0.45 -16.11 -17.21
CA GLY A 122 -1.10 -15.88 -18.51
C GLY A 122 -2.05 -14.67 -18.52
N GLN A 123 -2.51 -14.23 -17.34
CA GLN A 123 -3.32 -13.02 -17.17
C GLN A 123 -2.50 -11.82 -16.70
N GLY A 124 -1.17 -11.92 -16.63
CA GLY A 124 -0.29 -10.81 -16.25
C GLY A 124 -0.41 -10.39 -14.78
N ARG A 125 -0.89 -11.27 -13.89
CA ARG A 125 -1.06 -10.99 -12.46
C ARG A 125 0.23 -11.12 -11.64
N TRP A 126 1.19 -11.91 -12.13
CA TRP A 126 2.50 -12.05 -11.51
C TRP A 126 3.59 -12.35 -12.55
N TYR A 127 4.83 -11.99 -12.20
CA TYR A 127 6.01 -12.12 -13.06
C TYR A 127 7.20 -12.63 -12.22
N ALA A 128 7.98 -13.57 -12.76
CA ALA A 128 9.18 -14.04 -12.07
C ALA A 128 10.31 -13.01 -12.15
N LEU A 129 10.91 -12.69 -11.00
CA LEU A 129 12.06 -11.79 -10.92
C LEU A 129 13.40 -12.52 -10.99
N THR A 130 13.48 -13.74 -10.44
CA THR A 130 14.70 -14.54 -10.38
C THR A 130 14.40 -16.01 -10.61
N MET A 131 15.37 -16.76 -11.16
CA MET A 131 15.29 -18.22 -11.28
C MET A 131 16.39 -18.87 -10.44
N ARG A 132 16.10 -20.07 -9.91
CA ARG A 132 17.05 -20.89 -9.17
C ARG A 132 17.06 -22.29 -9.75
N ALA A 133 18.24 -22.81 -10.05
CA ALA A 133 18.43 -24.21 -10.39
C ALA A 133 18.85 -24.98 -9.15
N ARG A 134 18.28 -26.17 -8.93
CA ARG A 134 18.77 -27.14 -7.96
C ARG A 134 19.22 -28.38 -8.72
N VAL A 135 20.41 -28.87 -8.41
CA VAL A 135 20.83 -30.21 -8.83
C VAL A 135 20.15 -31.20 -7.89
N VAL A 136 19.43 -32.17 -8.44
CA VAL A 136 18.78 -33.27 -7.73
C VAL A 136 19.43 -34.59 -8.06
#